data_AF-A0A7T4YJC5-F1
#
_entry.id   AF-A0A7T4YJC5-F1
#
_cell.length_a   1.000
_cell.length_b   1.000
_cell.length_c   1.000
_cell.angle_alpha   90.00
_cell.angle_beta   90.00
_cell.angle_gamma   90.00
#
_symmetry.space_group_name_H-M   'P 1'
#
loop_
_entity.id
_entity.type
_entity.pdbx_description
1 polymer ?
#
loop_
_entity_poly.entity_id
_entity_poly.type
_entity_poly.pdbx_seq_one_letter_code
_entity_poly.pdbx_strand_id
1 'polypeptide(L)'
;MQQQNATTSPAETQTTAQKSKLATIALILAILGLLTSPILLGIPIAFIAIILGFSTAAKIKKSNNTITGKTKAHISVTLGLIACTIVPTLLVFVGWPMYQQAAYTARNLQTQANGKLLGLAYVIHLEQHKTPPTAITDLIPFVDDESVFYSPHSEKTASADFLSMPDEQKAKHIRIRSDFIFVPNNNASKQINPSEQMILFSNPLLTDEEHYTVVFADGHAEQYQGSDQKRFVVAARTQSGLNPNKLIAKQRSNR
;
A
#
# COMPACT_ATOMS: atom_id res chain seq x y z
N MET A 1 -16.48 -8.47 101.05
CA MET A 1 -16.67 -7.53 99.92
C MET A 1 -15.35 -7.36 99.21
N GLN A 2 -15.21 -7.92 98.00
CA GLN A 2 -14.24 -7.48 96.98
C GLN A 2 -14.71 -8.09 95.65
N GLN A 3 -15.15 -7.20 94.75
CA GLN A 3 -15.72 -7.50 93.43
C GLN A 3 -14.62 -7.94 92.45
N GLN A 4 -14.82 -9.06 91.77
CA GLN A 4 -14.07 -9.46 90.58
C GLN A 4 -14.61 -8.68 89.37
N ASN A 5 -13.79 -7.78 88.81
CA ASN A 5 -14.04 -7.17 87.51
C ASN A 5 -13.56 -8.12 86.40
N ALA A 6 -14.49 -8.61 85.59
CA ALA A 6 -14.21 -9.38 84.39
C ALA A 6 -13.92 -8.44 83.21
N THR A 7 -12.69 -8.49 82.71
CA THR A 7 -12.25 -7.79 81.49
C THR A 7 -12.68 -8.62 80.28
N THR A 8 -13.76 -8.22 79.60
CA THR A 8 -14.15 -8.79 78.30
C THR A 8 -13.29 -8.20 77.20
N SER A 9 -12.43 -9.03 76.61
CA SER A 9 -11.64 -8.72 75.41
C SER A 9 -12.56 -8.66 74.16
N PRO A 10 -12.52 -7.60 73.34
CA PRO A 10 -13.26 -7.58 72.09
C PRO A 10 -12.60 -8.50 71.08
N ALA A 11 -13.31 -9.57 70.71
CA ALA A 11 -12.92 -10.46 69.63
C ALA A 11 -12.87 -9.67 68.31
N GLU A 12 -11.65 -9.38 67.82
CA GLU A 12 -11.42 -8.94 66.44
C GLU A 12 -11.96 -10.02 65.50
N THR A 13 -13.12 -9.75 64.91
CA THR A 13 -13.70 -10.57 63.86
C THR A 13 -12.84 -10.35 62.61
N GLN A 14 -11.84 -11.21 62.40
CA GLN A 14 -11.10 -11.30 61.15
C GLN A 14 -12.06 -11.78 60.05
N THR A 15 -12.73 -10.84 59.40
CA THR A 15 -13.42 -11.08 58.12
C THR A 15 -12.37 -11.50 57.09
N THR A 16 -12.29 -12.80 56.81
CA THR A 16 -11.47 -13.37 55.76
C THR A 16 -11.95 -12.82 54.42
N ALA A 17 -11.21 -11.86 53.88
CA ALA A 17 -11.53 -11.21 52.62
C ALA A 17 -11.62 -12.24 51.48
N GLN A 18 -12.81 -12.42 50.94
CA GLN A 18 -13.10 -13.42 49.90
C GLN A 18 -12.44 -12.98 48.57
N LYS A 19 -11.43 -13.71 48.10
CA LYS A 19 -10.72 -13.43 46.84
C LYS A 19 -11.65 -13.65 45.63
N SER A 20 -11.84 -12.63 44.80
CA SER A 20 -12.66 -12.71 43.58
C SER A 20 -11.94 -13.50 42.47
N LYS A 21 -12.42 -14.71 42.16
CA LYS A 21 -11.93 -15.55 41.04
C LYS A 21 -12.05 -14.85 39.69
N LEU A 22 -13.08 -14.00 39.52
CA LEU A 22 -13.32 -13.24 38.29
C LEU A 22 -12.22 -12.21 38.01
N ALA A 23 -11.65 -11.57 39.05
CA ALA A 23 -10.57 -10.61 38.87
C ALA A 23 -9.27 -11.28 38.40
N THR A 24 -8.98 -12.50 38.88
CA THR A 24 -7.83 -13.29 38.43
C THR A 24 -8.01 -13.75 36.98
N ILE A 25 -9.21 -14.20 36.61
CA ILE A 25 -9.53 -14.61 35.24
C ILE A 25 -9.41 -13.41 34.28
N ALA A 26 -9.94 -12.24 34.66
CA ALA A 26 -9.82 -11.02 33.87
C ALA A 26 -8.34 -10.60 33.64
N LEU A 27 -7.49 -10.75 34.67
CA LEU A 27 -6.06 -10.46 34.55
C LEU A 27 -5.35 -11.43 33.61
N ILE A 28 -5.64 -12.75 33.72
CA ILE A 28 -5.06 -13.77 32.84
C ILE A 28 -5.49 -13.54 31.39
N LEU A 29 -6.77 -13.23 31.16
CA LEU A 29 -7.29 -12.87 29.84
C LEU A 29 -6.64 -11.60 29.29
N ALA A 30 -6.40 -10.59 30.12
CA ALA A 30 -5.71 -9.37 29.69
C ALA A 30 -4.26 -9.65 29.28
N ILE A 31 -3.53 -10.50 30.03
CA ILE A 31 -2.15 -10.90 29.69
C ILE A 31 -2.12 -11.75 28.42
N LEU A 32 -3.01 -12.74 28.30
CA LEU A 32 -3.12 -13.56 27.10
C LEU A 32 -3.52 -12.74 25.88
N GLY A 33 -4.48 -11.82 26.04
CA GLY A 33 -4.89 -10.87 25.00
C GLY A 33 -3.74 -9.98 24.57
N LEU A 34 -2.92 -9.49 25.50
CA LEU A 34 -1.72 -8.71 25.19
C LEU A 34 -0.68 -9.52 24.42
N LEU A 35 -0.37 -10.75 24.87
CA LEU A 35 0.63 -11.62 24.23
C LEU A 35 0.18 -12.11 22.84
N THR A 36 -1.12 -12.31 22.65
CA THR A 36 -1.71 -12.76 21.37
C THR A 36 -2.20 -11.61 20.48
N SER A 37 -2.07 -10.36 20.95
CA SER A 37 -2.52 -9.17 20.20
C SER A 37 -1.88 -9.00 18.81
N PRO A 38 -0.64 -9.45 18.51
CA PRO A 38 -0.11 -9.38 17.16
C PRO A 38 -0.85 -10.28 16.15
N ILE A 39 -1.56 -11.32 16.60
CA ILE A 39 -2.12 -12.39 15.76
C ILE A 39 -3.61 -12.13 15.43
N LEU A 40 -4.10 -10.89 15.45
CA LEU A 40 -5.51 -10.47 15.24
C LEU A 40 -6.54 -11.06 16.24
N LEU A 41 -6.31 -12.26 16.78
CA LEU A 41 -7.10 -12.98 17.77
C LEU A 41 -7.01 -12.34 19.17
N GLY A 42 -5.94 -11.60 19.49
CA GLY A 42 -5.77 -11.00 20.80
C GLY A 42 -6.68 -9.79 21.07
N ILE A 43 -7.15 -9.09 20.03
CA ILE A 43 -8.06 -7.94 20.16
C ILE A 43 -9.41 -8.33 20.79
N PRO A 44 -10.15 -9.33 20.29
CA PRO A 44 -11.41 -9.75 20.93
C PRO A 44 -11.20 -10.29 22.34
N ILE A 45 -10.07 -10.97 22.61
CA ILE A 45 -9.73 -11.47 23.96
C ILE A 45 -9.48 -10.30 24.93
N ALA A 46 -8.72 -9.29 24.50
CA ALA A 46 -8.48 -8.08 25.30
C ALA A 46 -9.78 -7.30 25.57
N PHE A 47 -10.69 -7.24 24.59
CA PHE A 47 -11.99 -6.60 24.76
C PHE A 47 -12.87 -7.31 25.80
N ILE A 48 -12.91 -8.65 25.79
CA ILE A 48 -13.62 -9.45 26.80
C ILE A 48 -13.01 -9.21 28.20
N ALA A 49 -11.68 -9.10 28.31
CA ALA A 49 -11.00 -8.79 29.57
C ALA A 49 -11.41 -7.41 30.13
N ILE A 50 -11.57 -6.40 29.27
CA ILE A 50 -12.06 -5.07 29.65
C ILE A 50 -13.48 -5.16 30.21
N ILE A 51 -14.40 -5.85 29.53
CA ILE A 51 -15.81 -6.00 29.98
C ILE A 51 -15.87 -6.72 31.34
N LEU A 52 -15.08 -7.78 31.52
CA LEU A 52 -14.99 -8.51 32.79
C LEU A 52 -14.39 -7.63 33.91
N GLY A 53 -13.40 -6.80 33.58
CA GLY A 53 -12.80 -5.82 34.49
C GLY A 53 -13.80 -4.77 34.96
N PHE A 54 -14.58 -4.18 34.05
CA PHE A 54 -15.65 -3.23 34.42
C PHE A 54 -16.75 -3.88 35.25
N SER A 55 -17.16 -5.09 34.87
CA SER A 55 -18.20 -5.85 35.59
C SER A 55 -17.79 -6.19 37.02
N THR A 56 -16.51 -6.53 37.23
CA THR A 56 -15.97 -6.78 38.57
C THR A 56 -15.82 -5.50 39.38
N ALA A 57 -15.36 -4.40 38.78
CA ALA A 57 -15.28 -3.09 39.44
C ALA A 57 -16.66 -2.62 39.92
N ALA A 58 -17.71 -2.79 39.10
CA ALA A 58 -19.08 -2.45 39.46
C ALA A 58 -19.61 -3.30 40.65
N LYS A 59 -19.35 -4.61 40.65
CA LYS A 59 -19.73 -5.50 41.76
C LYS A 59 -19.03 -5.16 43.07
N ILE A 60 -17.74 -4.79 43.03
CA ILE A 60 -16.98 -4.41 44.23
C ILE A 60 -17.47 -3.06 44.79
N LYS A 61 -17.89 -2.12 43.92
CA LYS A 61 -18.48 -0.84 44.36
C LYS A 61 -19.81 -1.07 45.11
N LYS A 62 -20.60 -2.05 44.70
CA LYS A 62 -21.89 -2.42 45.33
C LYS A 62 -21.73 -3.15 46.67
N SER A 63 -20.57 -3.75 46.96
CA SER A 63 -20.36 -4.59 48.15
C SER A 63 -19.80 -3.87 49.38
N ASN A 64 -19.75 -2.53 49.42
CA ASN A 64 -19.22 -1.75 50.56
C ASN A 64 -17.81 -2.22 51.04
N ASN A 65 -16.84 -2.40 50.13
CA ASN A 65 -15.44 -2.74 50.44
C ASN A 65 -15.16 -4.09 51.14
N THR A 66 -16.14 -4.97 51.34
CA THR A 66 -15.90 -6.32 51.88
C THR A 66 -15.06 -7.24 50.98
N ILE A 67 -14.90 -6.89 49.70
CA ILE A 67 -14.18 -7.69 48.70
C ILE A 67 -12.85 -7.00 48.32
N THR A 68 -11.74 -7.62 48.65
CA THR A 68 -10.39 -7.15 48.29
C THR A 68 -10.08 -7.52 46.84
N GLY A 69 -9.86 -6.52 45.97
CA GLY A 69 -9.60 -6.77 44.53
C GLY A 69 -9.66 -5.55 43.60
N LYS A 70 -9.98 -4.35 44.12
CA LYS A 70 -10.10 -3.12 43.31
C LYS A 70 -8.86 -2.85 42.44
N THR A 71 -7.66 -2.99 43.01
CA THR A 71 -6.39 -2.74 42.30
C THR A 71 -6.22 -3.69 41.12
N LYS A 72 -6.59 -4.97 41.26
CA LYS A 72 -6.47 -5.97 40.18
C LYS A 72 -7.45 -5.69 39.04
N ALA A 73 -8.68 -5.28 39.36
CA ALA A 73 -9.68 -4.92 38.35
C ALA A 73 -9.27 -3.66 37.57
N HIS A 74 -8.69 -2.65 38.24
CA HIS A 74 -8.15 -1.49 37.53
C HIS A 74 -6.95 -1.86 36.66
N ILE A 75 -6.00 -2.66 37.15
CA ILE A 75 -4.86 -3.11 36.35
C ILE A 75 -5.33 -3.88 35.10
N SER A 76 -6.32 -4.78 35.22
CA SER A 76 -6.83 -5.51 34.04
C SER A 76 -7.51 -4.62 33.02
N VAL A 77 -8.26 -3.60 33.46
CA VAL A 77 -8.90 -2.63 32.55
C VAL A 77 -7.83 -1.77 31.86
N THR A 78 -6.85 -1.26 32.60
CA THR A 78 -5.77 -0.46 32.03
C THR A 78 -4.91 -1.28 31.06
N LEU A 79 -4.57 -2.52 31.42
CA LEU A 79 -3.79 -3.41 30.55
C LEU A 79 -4.57 -3.82 29.30
N GLY A 80 -5.88 -4.07 29.43
CA GLY A 80 -6.76 -4.34 28.30
C GLY A 80 -6.90 -3.13 27.37
N LEU A 81 -7.05 -1.92 27.92
CA LEU A 81 -7.09 -0.69 27.14
C LEU A 81 -5.76 -0.47 26.39
N ILE A 82 -4.62 -0.69 27.05
CA ILE A 82 -3.31 -0.62 26.42
C ILE A 82 -3.20 -1.63 25.28
N ALA A 83 -3.60 -2.88 25.50
CA ALA A 83 -3.59 -3.92 24.46
C ALA A 83 -4.48 -3.56 23.25
N CYS A 84 -5.66 -2.98 23.48
CA CYS A 84 -6.59 -2.60 22.42
C CYS A 84 -6.17 -1.32 21.67
N THR A 85 -5.38 -0.44 22.27
CA THR A 85 -5.02 0.86 21.68
C THR A 85 -3.59 0.88 21.14
N ILE A 86 -2.61 0.53 21.97
CA ILE A 86 -1.19 0.62 21.63
C ILE A 86 -0.82 -0.42 20.57
N VAL A 87 -1.34 -1.65 20.66
CA VAL A 87 -0.92 -2.71 19.72
C VAL A 87 -1.43 -2.44 18.30
N PRO A 88 -2.72 -2.16 18.04
CA PRO A 88 -3.17 -1.83 16.69
C PRO A 88 -2.48 -0.56 16.16
N THR A 89 -2.24 0.42 17.03
CA THR A 89 -1.52 1.65 16.65
C THR A 89 -0.09 1.31 16.20
N LEU A 90 0.65 0.51 16.97
CA LEU A 90 1.98 0.06 16.57
C LEU A 90 1.97 -0.76 15.28
N LEU A 91 0.99 -1.65 15.09
CA LEU A 91 0.84 -2.42 13.86
C LEU A 91 0.58 -1.51 12.65
N VAL A 92 -0.22 -0.46 12.79
CA VAL A 92 -0.42 0.52 11.73
C VAL A 92 0.86 1.31 11.48
N PHE A 93 1.52 1.84 12.51
CA PHE A 93 2.75 2.63 12.32
C PHE A 93 3.92 1.83 11.73
N VAL A 94 4.06 0.56 12.09
CA VAL A 94 5.12 -0.31 11.56
C VAL A 94 4.71 -0.94 10.22
N GLY A 95 3.45 -1.32 10.07
CA GLY A 95 2.94 -2.00 8.87
C GLY A 95 2.68 -1.05 7.70
N TRP A 96 2.28 0.19 7.96
CA TRP A 96 2.00 1.18 6.92
C TRP A 96 3.18 1.46 6.00
N PRO A 97 4.42 1.75 6.48
CA PRO A 97 5.55 1.97 5.57
C PRO A 97 5.88 0.71 4.75
N MET A 98 5.76 -0.48 5.33
CA MET A 98 5.95 -1.74 4.60
C MET A 98 4.90 -1.93 3.51
N TYR A 99 3.64 -1.61 3.81
CA TYR A 99 2.56 -1.66 2.83
C TYR A 99 2.77 -0.66 1.70
N GLN A 100 3.18 0.58 2.01
CA GLN A 100 3.50 1.58 1.00
C GLN A 100 4.65 1.11 0.10
N GLN A 101 5.71 0.55 0.66
CA GLN A 101 6.83 0.01 -0.11
C GLN A 101 6.40 -1.16 -1.00
N ALA A 102 5.59 -2.09 -0.48
CA ALA A 102 5.06 -3.21 -1.25
C ALA A 102 4.14 -2.75 -2.39
N ALA A 103 3.23 -1.80 -2.12
CA ALA A 103 2.35 -1.21 -3.12
C ALA A 103 3.16 -0.49 -4.20
N TYR A 104 4.20 0.25 -3.80
CA TYR A 104 5.11 0.93 -4.70
C TYR A 104 5.87 -0.06 -5.63
N THR A 105 6.43 -1.13 -5.07
CA THR A 105 7.08 -2.20 -5.86
C THR A 105 6.09 -2.87 -6.81
N ALA A 106 4.86 -3.16 -6.36
CA ALA A 106 3.83 -3.74 -7.20
C ALA A 106 3.46 -2.84 -8.39
N ARG A 107 3.30 -1.53 -8.16
CA ARG A 107 3.06 -0.53 -9.21
C ARG A 107 4.21 -0.50 -10.22
N ASN A 108 5.46 -0.57 -9.76
CA ASN A 108 6.63 -0.61 -10.65
C ASN A 108 6.67 -1.88 -11.51
N LEU A 109 6.39 -3.04 -10.92
CA LEU A 109 6.30 -4.31 -11.66
C LEU A 109 5.20 -4.25 -12.72
N GLN A 110 4.05 -3.65 -12.40
CA GLN A 110 2.97 -3.47 -13.35
C GLN A 110 3.34 -2.47 -14.47
N THR A 111 4.04 -1.36 -14.18
CA THR A 111 4.57 -0.46 -15.22
C THR A 111 5.50 -1.20 -16.18
N GLN A 112 6.39 -2.06 -15.66
CA GLN A 112 7.25 -2.88 -16.51
C GLN A 112 6.45 -3.87 -17.34
N ALA A 113 5.43 -4.52 -16.77
CA ALA A 113 4.56 -5.43 -17.50
C ALA A 113 3.82 -4.70 -18.64
N ASN A 114 3.25 -3.53 -18.37
CA ASN A 114 2.63 -2.67 -19.37
C ASN A 114 3.62 -2.29 -20.48
N GLY A 115 4.84 -1.91 -20.10
CA GLY A 115 5.93 -1.64 -21.04
C GLY A 115 6.23 -2.83 -21.94
N LYS A 116 6.33 -4.05 -21.40
CA LYS A 116 6.55 -5.28 -22.19
C LYS A 116 5.42 -5.55 -23.18
N LEU A 117 4.17 -5.33 -22.78
CA LEU A 117 3.01 -5.47 -23.67
C LEU A 117 3.05 -4.46 -24.83
N LEU A 118 3.40 -3.21 -24.55
CA LEU A 118 3.62 -2.21 -25.61
C LEU A 118 4.82 -2.56 -26.50
N GLY A 119 5.88 -3.15 -25.93
CA GLY A 119 7.02 -3.69 -26.68
C GLY A 119 6.60 -4.79 -27.65
N LEU A 120 5.77 -5.72 -27.20
CA LEU A 120 5.21 -6.76 -28.05
C LEU A 120 4.32 -6.18 -29.15
N ALA A 121 3.44 -5.24 -28.81
CA ALA A 121 2.60 -4.53 -29.77
C ALA A 121 3.43 -3.83 -30.86
N TYR A 122 4.56 -3.24 -30.48
CA TYR A 122 5.52 -2.62 -31.40
C TYR A 122 6.12 -3.64 -32.38
N VAL A 123 6.53 -4.82 -31.90
CA VAL A 123 7.06 -5.90 -32.76
C VAL A 123 6.00 -6.37 -33.75
N ILE A 124 4.77 -6.60 -33.29
CA ILE A 124 3.67 -7.02 -34.15
C ILE A 124 3.38 -5.95 -35.21
N HIS A 125 3.37 -4.67 -34.81
CA HIS A 125 3.21 -3.55 -35.74
C HIS A 125 4.28 -3.56 -36.83
N LEU A 126 5.57 -3.67 -36.43
CA LEU A 126 6.70 -3.74 -37.34
C LEU A 126 6.60 -4.93 -38.30
N GLU A 127 6.21 -6.10 -37.80
CA GLU A 127 6.08 -7.30 -38.60
C GLU A 127 5.00 -7.13 -39.68
N GLN A 128 3.86 -6.52 -39.33
CA GLN A 128 2.75 -6.31 -40.25
C GLN A 128 2.98 -5.17 -41.25
N HIS A 129 3.50 -4.03 -40.79
CA HIS A 129 3.58 -2.80 -41.60
C HIS A 129 4.96 -2.56 -42.21
N LYS A 130 5.97 -3.36 -41.82
CA LYS A 130 7.39 -3.22 -42.25
C LYS A 130 7.99 -1.83 -42.00
N THR A 131 7.32 -1.02 -41.17
CA THR A 131 7.70 0.34 -40.81
C THR A 131 7.45 0.53 -39.31
N PRO A 132 8.30 1.28 -38.60
CA PRO A 132 8.10 1.52 -37.18
C PRO A 132 6.86 2.41 -36.97
N PRO A 133 6.13 2.22 -35.85
CA PRO A 133 5.04 3.11 -35.49
C PRO A 133 5.58 4.54 -35.33
N THR A 134 4.74 5.50 -35.71
CA THR A 134 5.06 6.94 -35.62
C THR A 134 4.55 7.56 -34.34
N ALA A 135 3.51 6.96 -33.75
CA ALA A 135 2.89 7.36 -32.50
C ALA A 135 2.47 6.15 -31.68
N ILE A 136 2.30 6.33 -30.37
CA ILE A 136 1.80 5.28 -29.47
C ILE A 136 0.39 4.80 -29.85
N THR A 137 -0.39 5.64 -30.53
CA THR A 137 -1.73 5.30 -31.02
C THR A 137 -1.71 4.21 -32.09
N ASP A 138 -0.59 4.05 -32.80
CA ASP A 138 -0.42 3.03 -33.84
C ASP A 138 -0.33 1.61 -33.23
N LEU A 139 -0.17 1.52 -31.90
CA LEU A 139 -0.11 0.29 -31.14
C LEU A 139 -1.47 -0.17 -30.62
N ILE A 140 -2.49 0.70 -30.64
CA ILE A 140 -3.84 0.41 -30.11
C ILE A 140 -4.46 -0.86 -30.72
N PRO A 141 -4.35 -1.13 -32.03
CA PRO A 141 -4.94 -2.33 -32.63
C PRO A 141 -4.35 -3.66 -32.10
N PHE A 142 -3.21 -3.60 -31.40
CA PHE A 142 -2.49 -4.77 -30.88
C PHE A 142 -2.59 -4.92 -29.36
N VAL A 143 -3.35 -4.04 -28.71
CA VAL A 143 -3.50 -4.01 -27.25
C VAL A 143 -4.98 -3.91 -26.90
N ASP A 144 -5.51 -4.99 -26.32
CA ASP A 144 -6.93 -5.07 -25.96
C ASP A 144 -7.28 -4.27 -24.70
N ASP A 145 -6.32 -4.02 -23.81
CA ASP A 145 -6.55 -3.34 -22.53
C ASP A 145 -5.98 -1.91 -22.53
N GLU A 146 -6.85 -0.92 -22.33
CA GLU A 146 -6.49 0.49 -22.19
C GLU A 146 -5.50 0.73 -21.03
N SER A 147 -5.58 -0.06 -19.96
CA SER A 147 -4.76 0.12 -18.76
C SER A 147 -3.27 0.01 -19.04
N VAL A 148 -2.90 -0.66 -20.13
CA VAL A 148 -1.52 -0.82 -20.62
C VAL A 148 -0.90 0.52 -21.02
N PHE A 149 -1.70 1.52 -21.39
CA PHE A 149 -1.23 2.86 -21.74
C PHE A 149 -1.08 3.79 -20.53
N TYR A 150 -1.36 3.31 -19.32
CA TYR A 150 -1.26 4.10 -18.09
C TYR A 150 -0.21 3.53 -17.15
N SER A 151 0.42 4.44 -16.42
CA SER A 151 1.24 4.09 -15.28
C SER A 151 0.32 3.90 -14.06
N PRO A 152 0.46 2.81 -13.29
CA PRO A 152 -0.27 2.65 -12.02
C PRO A 152 -0.04 3.79 -11.01
N HIS A 153 1.02 4.59 -11.21
CA HIS A 153 1.30 5.78 -10.41
C HIS A 153 0.48 7.01 -10.81
N SER A 154 -0.16 7.02 -11.97
CA SER A 154 -0.96 8.17 -12.44
C SER A 154 -2.37 8.22 -11.85
N GLU A 155 -2.78 7.15 -11.18
CA GLU A 155 -4.15 6.92 -10.66
C GLU A 155 -5.24 7.02 -11.73
N LYS A 156 -4.85 7.02 -13.02
CA LYS A 156 -5.80 6.98 -14.12
C LYS A 156 -6.42 5.60 -14.21
N THR A 157 -7.74 5.58 -14.33
CA THR A 157 -8.50 4.37 -14.60
C THR A 157 -8.82 4.27 -16.08
N ALA A 158 -8.85 3.03 -16.56
CA ALA A 158 -9.39 2.68 -17.86
C ALA A 158 -10.87 3.06 -17.93
N SER A 159 -11.29 3.54 -19.10
CA SER A 159 -12.66 3.84 -19.43
C SER A 159 -13.44 2.56 -19.68
N ALA A 160 -14.61 2.42 -19.06
CA ALA A 160 -15.45 1.22 -19.21
C ALA A 160 -15.93 0.99 -20.65
N ASP A 161 -16.01 2.05 -21.44
CA ASP A 161 -16.46 2.08 -22.83
C ASP A 161 -15.31 2.04 -23.85
N PHE A 162 -14.04 1.89 -23.42
CA PHE A 162 -12.90 1.97 -24.33
C PHE A 162 -13.00 0.97 -25.48
N LEU A 163 -13.37 -0.28 -25.20
CA LEU A 163 -13.49 -1.32 -26.22
C LEU A 163 -14.53 -0.99 -27.30
N SER A 164 -15.62 -0.31 -26.93
CA SER A 164 -16.70 0.08 -27.85
C SER A 164 -16.49 1.43 -28.54
N MET A 165 -15.45 2.20 -28.15
CA MET A 165 -15.10 3.43 -28.83
C MET A 165 -14.65 3.17 -30.28
N PRO A 166 -15.04 4.02 -31.26
CA PRO A 166 -14.44 4.02 -32.58
C PRO A 166 -12.92 4.24 -32.52
N ASP A 167 -12.18 3.69 -33.47
CA ASP A 167 -10.70 3.72 -33.44
C ASP A 167 -10.13 5.14 -33.40
N GLU A 168 -10.76 6.10 -34.07
CA GLU A 168 -10.36 7.52 -34.02
C GLU A 168 -10.52 8.09 -32.60
N GLN A 169 -11.57 7.69 -31.88
CA GLN A 169 -11.81 8.12 -30.50
C GLN A 169 -10.83 7.44 -29.54
N LYS A 170 -10.54 6.15 -29.72
CA LYS A 170 -9.49 5.44 -28.98
C LYS A 170 -8.14 6.13 -29.15
N ALA A 171 -7.74 6.42 -30.39
CA ALA A 171 -6.50 7.11 -30.71
C ALA A 171 -6.44 8.49 -30.03
N LYS A 172 -7.51 9.29 -30.12
CA LYS A 172 -7.58 10.59 -29.44
C LYS A 172 -7.49 10.44 -27.91
N HIS A 173 -8.16 9.44 -27.35
CA HIS A 173 -8.18 9.16 -25.91
C HIS A 173 -6.79 8.81 -25.40
N ILE A 174 -6.15 7.79 -25.98
CA ILE A 174 -4.80 7.34 -25.62
C ILE A 174 -3.77 8.44 -25.86
N ARG A 175 -3.87 9.19 -26.95
CA ARG A 175 -2.94 10.30 -27.22
C ARG A 175 -2.92 11.34 -26.09
N ILE A 176 -4.09 11.69 -25.55
CA ILE A 176 -4.23 12.71 -24.51
C ILE A 176 -3.86 12.12 -23.13
N ARG A 177 -4.33 10.91 -22.84
CA ARG A 177 -4.27 10.35 -21.49
C ARG A 177 -3.08 9.43 -21.24
N SER A 178 -2.44 8.88 -22.27
CA SER A 178 -1.31 7.94 -22.10
C SER A 178 -0.24 8.55 -21.20
N ASP A 179 0.23 7.75 -20.25
CA ASP A 179 1.39 8.10 -19.45
C ASP A 179 2.69 7.69 -20.14
N PHE A 180 2.61 6.86 -21.17
CA PHE A 180 3.76 6.49 -21.97
C PHE A 180 3.95 7.46 -23.13
N ILE A 181 5.20 7.86 -23.33
CA ILE A 181 5.64 8.69 -24.45
C ILE A 181 6.50 7.84 -25.37
N PHE A 182 6.10 7.74 -26.62
CA PHE A 182 6.86 7.03 -27.64
C PHE A 182 7.94 7.96 -28.23
N VAL A 183 9.19 7.49 -28.23
CA VAL A 183 10.31 8.18 -28.90
C VAL A 183 10.67 7.42 -30.18
N PRO A 184 10.35 7.95 -31.37
CA PRO A 184 10.78 7.32 -32.61
C PRO A 184 12.30 7.36 -32.74
N ASN A 185 12.90 6.24 -33.17
CA ASN A 185 14.31 6.20 -33.54
C ASN A 185 14.47 6.81 -34.94
N ASN A 186 14.95 8.05 -35.00
CA ASN A 186 15.14 8.78 -36.26
C ASN A 186 16.32 8.24 -37.10
N ASN A 187 17.13 7.32 -36.57
CA ASN A 187 18.26 6.71 -37.29
C ASN A 187 17.87 5.46 -38.10
N ALA A 188 16.57 5.14 -38.18
CA ALA A 188 16.00 3.97 -38.84
C ALA A 188 16.35 3.80 -40.34
N SER A 189 17.04 4.76 -40.98
CA SER A 189 17.51 4.61 -42.37
C SER A 189 18.62 3.57 -42.56
N LYS A 190 19.21 3.04 -41.49
CA LYS A 190 20.25 1.99 -41.56
C LYS A 190 19.89 0.87 -40.60
N GLN A 191 19.18 -0.13 -41.12
CA GLN A 191 19.06 -1.48 -40.55
C GLN A 191 18.79 -1.48 -39.03
N ILE A 192 17.52 -1.24 -38.65
CA ILE A 192 17.05 -1.26 -37.26
C ILE A 192 17.53 -2.56 -36.61
N ASN A 193 18.46 -2.47 -35.66
CA ASN A 193 18.80 -3.61 -34.84
C ASN A 193 17.59 -3.85 -33.91
N PRO A 194 17.04 -5.06 -33.75
CA PRO A 194 15.92 -5.31 -32.84
C PRO A 194 16.24 -4.93 -31.37
N SER A 195 17.52 -4.74 -31.05
CA SER A 195 18.02 -4.19 -29.79
C SER A 195 17.99 -2.65 -29.71
N GLU A 196 17.71 -1.94 -30.81
CA GLU A 196 17.55 -0.49 -30.86
C GLU A 196 16.16 -0.06 -30.36
N GLN A 197 16.06 -0.05 -29.03
CA GLN A 197 15.33 0.85 -28.13
C GLN A 197 14.02 1.48 -28.64
N MET A 198 12.91 1.09 -28.01
CA MET A 198 11.69 1.87 -27.97
C MET A 198 11.58 2.56 -26.60
N ILE A 199 12.02 3.80 -26.51
CA ILE A 199 11.94 4.51 -25.22
C ILE A 199 10.47 4.88 -24.97
N LEU A 200 9.81 4.17 -24.05
CA LEU A 200 8.47 4.44 -23.54
C LEU A 200 8.57 5.08 -22.16
N PHE A 201 8.58 6.41 -22.10
CA PHE A 201 8.69 7.10 -20.79
C PHE A 201 7.40 6.98 -20.00
N SER A 202 7.41 6.41 -18.80
CA SER A 202 6.38 6.72 -17.80
C SER A 202 6.51 8.19 -17.43
N ASN A 203 5.47 8.98 -17.72
CA ASN A 203 5.44 10.44 -17.69
C ASN A 203 6.20 11.05 -16.49
N PRO A 204 7.31 11.80 -16.74
CA PRO A 204 8.14 12.40 -15.69
C PRO A 204 7.47 13.54 -14.92
N LEU A 205 6.23 13.89 -15.27
CA LEU A 205 5.44 14.93 -14.59
C LEU A 205 4.54 14.38 -13.47
N LEU A 206 4.46 13.06 -13.29
CA LEU A 206 3.54 12.45 -12.31
C LEU A 206 4.14 12.29 -10.92
N THR A 207 5.46 12.36 -10.79
CA THR A 207 6.14 12.24 -9.50
C THR A 207 7.44 13.04 -9.53
N ASP A 208 7.81 13.67 -8.42
CA ASP A 208 9.19 14.13 -8.15
C ASP A 208 10.20 12.96 -8.16
N GLU A 209 9.72 11.73 -8.35
CA GLU A 209 10.49 10.50 -8.34
C GLU A 209 11.03 10.13 -9.73
N GLU A 210 12.34 9.93 -9.73
CA GLU A 210 13.27 9.70 -10.84
C GLU A 210 13.14 8.29 -11.47
N HIS A 211 11.93 7.83 -11.86
CA HIS A 211 11.72 6.47 -12.40
C HIS A 211 11.34 6.42 -13.89
N TYR A 212 12.12 5.64 -14.65
CA TYR A 212 12.01 5.54 -16.10
C TYR A 212 11.92 4.08 -16.48
N THR A 213 10.86 3.69 -17.18
CA THR A 213 10.85 2.39 -17.87
C THR A 213 11.34 2.61 -19.29
N VAL A 214 12.29 1.80 -19.74
CA VAL A 214 12.73 1.75 -21.13
C VAL A 214 12.33 0.39 -21.66
N VAL A 215 11.66 0.38 -22.80
CA VAL A 215 11.24 -0.85 -23.45
C VAL A 215 12.12 -1.05 -24.68
N PHE A 216 12.49 -2.28 -24.95
CA PHE A 216 13.30 -2.63 -26.10
C PHE A 216 12.40 -3.31 -27.12
N ALA A 217 12.77 -3.21 -28.40
CA ALA A 217 12.00 -3.82 -29.46
C ALA A 217 12.05 -5.36 -29.44
N ASP A 218 12.81 -5.97 -28.54
CA ASP A 218 12.78 -7.41 -28.26
C ASP A 218 11.80 -7.78 -27.13
N GLY A 219 11.04 -6.81 -26.61
CA GLY A 219 10.09 -6.99 -25.51
C GLY A 219 10.71 -6.95 -24.11
N HIS A 220 12.01 -6.69 -23.98
CA HIS A 220 12.60 -6.40 -22.66
C HIS A 220 12.13 -5.03 -22.16
N ALA A 221 11.97 -4.93 -20.84
CA ALA A 221 11.69 -3.65 -20.18
C ALA A 221 12.61 -3.52 -18.99
N GLU A 222 13.31 -2.40 -18.91
CA GLU A 222 14.23 -2.08 -17.83
C GLU A 222 13.78 -0.82 -17.11
N GLN A 223 13.94 -0.79 -15.79
CA GLN A 223 13.62 0.38 -15.00
C GLN A 223 14.90 1.04 -14.52
N TYR A 224 15.04 2.32 -14.85
CA TYR A 224 16.15 3.17 -14.44
C TYR A 224 15.68 4.08 -13.31
N GLN A 225 16.57 4.29 -12.33
CA GLN A 225 16.35 5.14 -11.18
C GLN A 225 17.56 6.07 -10.96
N GLY A 226 17.34 7.27 -10.42
CA GLY A 226 18.44 8.10 -9.92
C GLY A 226 19.33 8.73 -11.00
N SER A 227 20.65 8.63 -10.83
CA SER A 227 21.64 9.21 -11.75
C SER A 227 21.68 8.54 -13.13
N ASP A 228 21.32 7.26 -13.23
CA ASP A 228 21.30 6.53 -14.50
C ASP A 228 20.19 7.00 -15.43
N GLN A 229 19.08 7.49 -14.88
CA GLN A 229 18.06 8.20 -15.65
C GLN A 229 18.66 9.42 -16.36
N LYS A 230 19.45 10.25 -15.67
CA LYS A 230 19.99 11.49 -16.25
C LYS A 230 20.84 11.17 -17.48
N ARG A 231 21.58 10.07 -17.41
CA ARG A 231 22.34 9.55 -18.56
C ARG A 231 21.42 9.10 -19.70
N PHE A 232 20.36 8.36 -19.40
CA PHE A 232 19.39 7.93 -20.41
C PHE A 232 18.63 9.08 -21.05
N VAL A 233 18.18 10.06 -20.27
CA VAL A 233 17.50 11.26 -20.79
C VAL A 233 18.44 12.08 -21.66
N VAL A 234 19.72 12.22 -21.28
CA VAL A 234 20.73 12.90 -22.11
C VAL A 234 21.04 12.12 -23.39
N ALA A 235 21.15 10.79 -23.30
CA ALA A 235 21.35 9.93 -24.47
C ALA A 235 20.15 10.00 -25.43
N ALA A 236 18.93 9.90 -24.90
CA ALA A 236 17.69 10.02 -25.67
C ALA A 236 17.56 11.42 -26.31
N ARG A 237 17.92 12.49 -25.60
CA ARG A 237 17.98 13.85 -26.16
C ARG A 237 18.99 13.95 -27.30
N THR A 238 20.16 13.35 -27.13
CA THR A 238 21.22 13.35 -28.15
C THR A 238 20.80 12.56 -29.39
N GLN A 239 20.17 11.39 -29.21
CA GLN A 239 19.75 10.52 -30.30
C GLN A 239 18.52 11.04 -31.05
N SER A 240 17.50 11.50 -30.34
CA SER A 240 16.26 11.99 -30.96
C SER A 240 16.36 13.44 -31.44
N GLY A 241 17.37 14.19 -30.98
CA GLY A 241 17.46 15.64 -31.15
C GLY A 241 16.34 16.41 -30.43
N LEU A 242 15.50 15.72 -29.65
CA LEU A 242 14.26 16.25 -29.10
C LEU A 242 14.30 16.27 -27.57
N ASN A 243 13.95 17.41 -27.00
CA ASN A 243 13.75 17.56 -25.56
C ASN A 243 12.49 16.75 -25.15
N PRO A 244 12.53 15.88 -24.13
CA PRO A 244 11.37 15.10 -23.66
C PRO A 244 10.14 15.96 -23.39
N ASN A 245 10.32 17.18 -22.86
CA ASN A 245 9.20 18.10 -22.64
C ASN A 245 8.56 18.55 -23.97
N LYS A 246 9.36 18.69 -25.03
CA LYS A 246 8.85 18.96 -26.38
C LYS A 246 8.18 17.73 -26.98
N LEU A 247 8.63 16.51 -26.67
CA LEU A 247 7.98 15.27 -27.10
C LEU A 247 6.62 15.10 -26.44
N ILE A 248 6.53 15.33 -25.12
CA ILE A 248 5.27 15.35 -24.37
C ILE A 248 4.34 16.41 -24.94
N ALA A 249 4.85 17.63 -25.14
CA ALA A 249 4.08 18.70 -25.74
C ALA A 249 3.61 18.28 -27.14
N LYS A 250 4.48 17.77 -28.01
CA LYS A 250 4.14 17.33 -29.37
C LYS A 250 3.08 16.23 -29.39
N GLN A 251 3.21 15.21 -28.53
CA GLN A 251 2.22 14.14 -28.38
C GLN A 251 0.85 14.71 -27.99
N ARG A 252 0.82 15.74 -27.15
CA ARG A 252 -0.41 16.38 -26.67
C ARG A 252 -0.93 17.52 -27.58
N SER A 253 -0.08 18.21 -28.34
CA SER A 253 -0.36 19.54 -28.90
C SER A 253 -0.87 19.60 -30.33
N ASN A 254 -1.00 18.48 -31.03
CA ASN A 254 -1.84 18.45 -32.24
C ASN A 254 -1.37 19.43 -33.36
N ARG A 255 -0.11 19.35 -33.80
CA ARG A 255 0.33 19.80 -35.13
C ARG A 255 1.23 18.76 -35.77
#